data_AF-A0A523TC29-F1
#
_entry.id   AF-A0A523TC29-F1
#
_cell.length_a   1.000
_cell.length_b   1.000
_cell.length_c   1.000
_cell.angle_alpha   90.00
_cell.angle_beta   90.00
_cell.angle_gamma   90.00
#
_symmetry.space_group_name_H-M   'P 1'
#
loop_
_entity.id
_entity.type
_entity.pdbx_description
1 polymer ?
#
loop_
_entity_poly.entity_id
_entity_poly.type
_entity_poly.pdbx_seq_one_letter_code
_entity_poly.pdbx_strand_id
1 'polypeptide(L)'
;NFKGFDTLDLGGVLKDADVLIDLSHAKGHGACGYGGAIKNLALGGYSGISRWTKIHAVAQYDKYWDKEKGSPEHAKKLVEACPYGALRYDSVNNNLIRNYHDCHQCFTCLELDLDIGSVKVPRESYSAFQEMMAISTDKVLETFNPDKVFYLNFALQITTFCDCVGIAQPPIINDIGVLGSKDIIAIETATLDLIKKEGIIEKNIPPFLKHVNLDPNEDLHPFTRLHGAYKDPYETVGFLEKLGRGNSAYELVEILSPEETAKMKPTKRVFEGEPSFF
;
A
#
# COMPACT_ATOMS: atom_id res chain seq x y z
N ASN A 1 15.62 9.71 -11.90
CA ASN A 1 14.55 10.23 -12.77
C ASN A 1 13.50 9.17 -12.92
N PHE A 2 12.32 9.38 -12.33
CA PHE A 2 11.15 8.53 -12.51
C PHE A 2 9.90 9.40 -12.65
N LYS A 3 9.21 9.29 -13.79
CA LYS A 3 7.92 9.97 -14.06
C LYS A 3 7.91 11.47 -13.67
N GLY A 4 9.00 12.18 -13.99
CA GLY A 4 9.14 13.62 -13.75
C GLY A 4 9.68 14.02 -12.37
N PHE A 5 10.09 13.05 -11.54
CA PHE A 5 10.73 13.30 -10.25
C PHE A 5 12.18 12.82 -10.25
N ASP A 6 13.09 13.71 -9.85
CA ASP A 6 14.53 13.46 -9.87
C ASP A 6 15.17 13.36 -8.49
N THR A 7 14.53 13.90 -7.46
CA THR A 7 15.07 13.92 -6.09
C THR A 7 13.99 13.59 -5.07
N LEU A 8 14.38 12.91 -4.00
CA LEU A 8 13.57 12.69 -2.80
C LEU A 8 14.35 13.18 -1.58
N ASP A 9 13.64 13.80 -0.64
CA ASP A 9 14.24 14.40 0.55
C ASP A 9 14.14 13.40 1.71
N LEU A 10 15.18 12.58 1.87
CA LEU A 10 15.30 11.54 2.89
C LEU A 10 15.49 12.16 4.29
N GLY A 11 14.91 11.54 5.31
CA GLY A 11 15.14 11.92 6.71
C GLY A 11 16.60 11.73 7.12
N GLY A 12 17.27 12.82 7.52
CA GLY A 12 18.70 12.78 7.88
C GLY A 12 19.01 11.81 9.01
N VAL A 13 18.20 11.81 10.09
CA VAL A 13 18.37 10.89 11.22
C VAL A 13 18.25 9.42 10.81
N LEU A 14 17.40 9.11 9.83
CA LEU A 14 17.31 7.75 9.29
C LEU A 14 18.60 7.38 8.57
N LYS A 15 19.09 8.25 7.68
CA LYS A 15 20.35 8.03 6.96
C LYS A 15 21.55 7.83 7.89
N ASP A 16 21.60 8.57 8.99
CA ASP A 16 22.73 8.58 9.91
C ASP A 16 22.71 7.41 10.92
N ALA A 17 21.65 6.58 10.93
CA ALA A 17 21.50 5.48 11.86
C ALA A 17 22.43 4.30 11.52
N ASP A 18 22.99 3.65 12.56
CA ASP A 18 23.89 2.50 12.40
C ASP A 18 23.19 1.20 11.97
N VAL A 19 21.93 1.05 12.38
CA VAL A 19 21.11 -0.17 12.25
C VAL A 19 19.70 0.25 11.88
N LEU A 20 19.07 -0.49 10.97
CA LEU A 20 17.66 -0.32 10.62
C LEU A 20 16.85 -1.52 11.12
N ILE A 21 15.89 -1.26 11.99
CA ILE A 21 14.82 -2.21 12.32
C ILE A 21 13.51 -1.61 11.81
N ASP A 22 12.97 -2.20 10.75
CA ASP A 22 11.72 -1.78 10.16
C ASP A 22 10.55 -2.52 10.81
N LEU A 23 9.76 -1.80 11.61
CA LEU A 23 8.56 -2.31 12.26
C LEU A 23 7.33 -1.85 11.48
N SER A 24 6.66 -2.77 10.80
CA SER A 24 5.54 -2.47 9.93
C SER A 24 4.25 -3.19 10.35
N HIS A 25 3.11 -2.58 10.07
CA HIS A 25 1.79 -3.17 10.30
C HIS A 25 1.19 -3.59 8.96
N ALA A 26 1.10 -4.89 8.73
CA ALA A 26 0.67 -5.47 7.47
C ALA A 26 -0.86 -5.30 7.29
N LYS A 27 -1.26 -4.33 6.45
CA LYS A 27 -2.66 -3.94 6.24
C LYS A 27 -2.97 -3.61 4.79
N GLY A 28 -4.25 -3.56 4.44
CA GLY A 28 -4.66 -3.12 3.11
C GLY A 28 -4.37 -1.64 2.86
N HIS A 29 -4.29 -1.22 1.61
CA HIS A 29 -4.17 0.19 1.23
C HIS A 29 -4.95 0.49 -0.04
N GLY A 30 -5.70 1.59 -0.03
CA GLY A 30 -6.61 1.93 -1.11
C GLY A 30 -5.92 2.17 -2.44
N ALA A 31 -4.66 2.61 -2.49
CA ALA A 31 -4.01 2.94 -3.78
C ALA A 31 -3.12 1.83 -4.35
N CYS A 32 -2.52 0.99 -3.50
CA CYS A 32 -1.52 -0.02 -3.88
C CYS A 32 -1.86 -1.42 -3.37
N GLY A 33 -3.10 -1.66 -2.94
CA GLY A 33 -3.56 -2.92 -2.37
C GLY A 33 -3.11 -3.12 -0.93
N TYR A 34 -1.83 -2.87 -0.61
CA TYR A 34 -1.21 -3.28 0.65
C TYR A 34 -0.16 -2.30 1.17
N GLY A 35 0.05 -2.32 2.49
CA GLY A 35 1.13 -1.66 3.18
C GLY A 35 1.79 -2.57 4.20
N GLY A 36 3.09 -2.80 4.05
CA GLY A 36 3.98 -3.47 5.00
C GLY A 36 5.34 -2.78 5.05
N ALA A 37 6.41 -3.55 5.18
CA ALA A 37 7.80 -3.07 5.29
C ALA A 37 8.17 -2.08 4.18
N ILE A 38 7.90 -2.43 2.92
CA ILE A 38 8.26 -1.58 1.77
C ILE A 38 7.56 -0.22 1.86
N LYS A 39 6.25 -0.20 2.15
CA LYS A 39 5.51 1.06 2.27
C LYS A 39 5.96 1.86 3.50
N ASN A 40 6.38 1.19 4.57
CA ASN A 40 6.84 1.85 5.78
C ASN A 40 8.09 2.68 5.51
N LEU A 41 9.09 2.08 4.83
CA LEU A 41 10.29 2.82 4.41
C LEU A 41 9.96 3.86 3.34
N ALA A 42 9.16 3.51 2.33
CA ALA A 42 8.83 4.42 1.22
C ALA A 42 8.10 5.69 1.66
N LEU A 43 7.22 5.63 2.67
CA LEU A 43 6.42 6.78 3.11
C LEU A 43 6.88 7.37 4.45
N GLY A 44 7.58 6.59 5.27
CA GLY A 44 8.10 7.00 6.57
C GLY A 44 9.52 7.56 6.51
N GLY A 45 10.32 7.16 5.51
CA GLY A 45 11.71 7.57 5.39
C GLY A 45 11.93 8.98 4.85
N TYR A 46 10.88 9.68 4.41
CA TYR A 46 10.98 10.92 3.65
C TYR A 46 10.28 12.09 4.33
N SER A 47 10.72 13.31 4.01
CA SER A 47 10.05 14.53 4.45
C SER A 47 8.59 14.56 4.00
N GLY A 48 7.74 15.26 4.76
CA GLY A 48 6.33 15.42 4.40
C GLY A 48 6.14 16.01 3.00
N ILE A 49 7.02 16.92 2.57
CA ILE A 49 6.99 17.49 1.22
C ILE A 49 7.23 16.41 0.18
N SER A 50 8.32 15.64 0.28
CA SER A 50 8.61 14.56 -0.68
C SER A 50 7.52 13.48 -0.67
N ARG A 51 7.04 13.09 0.52
CA ARG A 51 5.96 12.11 0.67
C ARG A 51 4.71 12.52 -0.12
N TRP A 52 4.22 13.75 0.05
CA TRP A 52 2.95 14.16 -0.54
C TRP A 52 3.08 14.68 -1.98
N THR A 53 4.11 15.49 -2.25
CA THR A 53 4.25 16.20 -3.55
C THR A 53 5.02 15.42 -4.59
N LYS A 54 5.71 14.35 -4.21
CA LYS A 54 6.48 13.50 -5.13
C LYS A 54 5.99 12.06 -5.10
N ILE A 55 6.07 11.40 -3.94
CA ILE A 55 5.76 9.97 -3.83
C ILE A 55 4.27 9.69 -4.08
N HIS A 56 3.34 10.42 -3.42
CA HIS A 56 1.91 10.26 -3.73
C HIS A 56 1.53 10.89 -5.07
N ALA A 57 2.12 12.04 -5.42
CA ALA A 57 1.79 12.77 -6.63
C ALA A 57 2.10 12.01 -7.92
N VAL A 58 3.08 11.10 -7.90
CA VAL A 58 3.44 10.25 -9.05
C VAL A 58 2.27 9.43 -9.59
N ALA A 59 1.28 9.12 -8.74
CA ALA A 59 0.06 8.43 -9.17
C ALA A 59 -0.68 9.23 -10.26
N GLN A 60 -0.55 10.56 -10.26
CA GLN A 60 -1.19 11.45 -11.24
C GLN A 60 -0.37 11.65 -12.53
N TYR A 61 0.76 10.95 -12.69
CA TYR A 61 1.59 11.07 -13.91
C TYR A 61 0.80 10.68 -15.17
N ASP A 62 0.07 9.56 -15.10
CA ASP A 62 -0.75 9.10 -16.21
C ASP A 62 -2.05 9.92 -16.27
N LYS A 63 -2.31 10.53 -17.42
CA LYS A 63 -3.47 11.42 -17.60
C LYS A 63 -4.77 10.62 -17.57
N TYR A 64 -5.56 10.85 -16.52
CA TYR A 64 -6.90 10.30 -16.40
C TYR A 64 -7.90 10.93 -17.37
N TRP A 65 -7.76 12.24 -17.64
CA TRP A 65 -8.73 13.07 -18.36
C TRP A 65 -8.12 13.74 -19.60
N ASP A 66 -8.86 13.70 -20.70
CA ASP A 66 -8.57 14.42 -21.94
C ASP A 66 -9.44 15.67 -22.04
N LYS A 67 -8.83 16.82 -21.71
CA LYS A 67 -9.49 18.13 -21.69
C LYS A 67 -9.94 18.64 -23.06
N GLU A 68 -9.41 18.08 -24.15
CA GLU A 68 -9.80 18.48 -25.52
C GLU A 68 -11.11 17.80 -25.94
N LYS A 69 -11.46 16.69 -25.29
CA LYS A 69 -12.70 15.94 -25.53
C LYS A 69 -13.77 16.23 -24.48
N GLY A 70 -13.36 16.31 -23.21
CA GLY A 70 -14.27 16.50 -22.10
C GLY A 70 -14.67 17.97 -21.91
N SER A 71 -15.84 18.22 -21.33
CA SER A 71 -16.31 19.54 -20.94
C SER A 71 -16.43 19.68 -19.41
N PRO A 72 -16.45 20.91 -18.86
CA PRO A 72 -16.71 21.13 -17.43
C PRO A 72 -18.03 20.51 -16.95
N GLU A 73 -19.08 20.54 -17.77
CA GLU A 73 -20.38 19.95 -17.46
C GLU A 73 -20.29 18.42 -17.40
N HIS A 74 -19.55 17.81 -18.34
CA HIS A 74 -19.32 16.37 -18.34
C HIS A 74 -18.46 15.94 -17.14
N ALA A 75 -17.41 16.69 -16.82
CA ALA A 75 -16.58 16.42 -15.65
C ALA A 75 -17.41 16.43 -14.34
N LYS A 76 -18.33 17.39 -14.19
CA LYS A 76 -19.25 17.44 -13.03
C LYS A 76 -20.17 16.23 -12.97
N LYS A 77 -20.74 15.79 -14.11
CA LYS A 77 -21.55 14.56 -14.19
C LYS A 77 -20.77 13.34 -13.73
N LEU A 78 -19.51 13.20 -14.16
CA LEU A 78 -18.65 12.10 -13.74
C LEU A 78 -18.34 12.14 -12.24
N VAL A 79 -18.10 13.33 -11.67
CA VAL A 79 -17.92 13.52 -10.23
C VAL A 79 -19.16 13.07 -9.46
N GLU A 80 -20.34 13.54 -9.86
CA GLU A 80 -21.62 13.20 -9.22
C GLU A 80 -21.95 11.70 -9.31
N ALA A 81 -21.59 11.06 -10.42
CA ALA A 81 -21.85 9.65 -10.63
C ALA A 81 -20.88 8.70 -9.91
N CYS A 82 -19.72 9.18 -9.44
CA CYS A 82 -18.72 8.31 -8.82
C CYS A 82 -19.23 7.78 -7.47
N PRO A 83 -19.49 6.47 -7.31
CA PRO A 83 -20.13 5.93 -6.11
C PRO A 83 -19.24 5.95 -4.87
N TYR A 84 -17.95 6.26 -5.04
CA TYR A 84 -16.91 6.34 -4.01
C TYR A 84 -16.38 7.76 -3.79
N GLY A 85 -16.87 8.77 -4.53
CA GLY A 85 -16.35 10.13 -4.42
C GLY A 85 -14.88 10.27 -4.84
N ALA A 86 -14.37 9.35 -5.65
CA ALA A 86 -12.96 9.30 -6.05
C ALA A 86 -12.57 10.34 -7.12
N LEU A 87 -13.52 11.15 -7.62
CA LEU A 87 -13.28 12.11 -8.68
C LEU A 87 -13.46 13.53 -8.16
N ARG A 88 -12.57 14.44 -8.57
CA ARG A 88 -12.65 15.87 -8.28
C ARG A 88 -12.36 16.67 -9.54
N TYR A 89 -13.27 17.58 -9.88
CA TYR A 89 -13.02 18.55 -10.95
C TYR A 89 -12.28 19.78 -10.39
N ASP A 90 -11.17 20.11 -11.02
CA ASP A 90 -10.39 21.33 -10.80
C ASP A 90 -10.75 22.36 -11.88
N SER A 91 -11.62 23.30 -11.50
CA SER A 91 -12.09 24.37 -12.40
C SER A 91 -10.99 25.37 -12.77
N VAL A 92 -9.94 25.51 -11.96
CA VAL A 92 -8.84 26.45 -12.22
C VAL A 92 -7.99 25.95 -13.38
N ASN A 93 -7.70 24.65 -13.39
CA ASN A 93 -6.85 24.03 -14.40
C ASN A 93 -7.63 23.32 -15.52
N ASN A 94 -8.97 23.37 -15.48
CA ASN A 94 -9.86 22.59 -16.33
C ASN A 94 -9.45 21.11 -16.41
N ASN A 95 -9.31 20.48 -15.24
CA ASN A 95 -8.81 19.11 -15.14
C ASN A 95 -9.70 18.25 -14.24
N LEU A 96 -9.95 17.01 -14.64
CA LEU A 96 -10.61 16.02 -13.78
C LEU A 96 -9.55 15.11 -13.16
N ILE A 97 -9.53 15.07 -11.83
CA ILE A 97 -8.52 14.36 -11.04
C ILE A 97 -9.16 13.13 -10.41
N ARG A 98 -8.47 12.00 -10.50
CA ARG A 98 -8.86 10.73 -9.88
C ARG A 98 -8.03 10.46 -8.63
N ASN A 99 -8.68 10.27 -7.50
CA ASN A 99 -8.06 9.70 -6.32
C ASN A 99 -7.92 8.18 -6.48
N TYR A 100 -6.68 7.70 -6.52
CA TYR A 100 -6.37 6.27 -6.65
C TYR A 100 -6.70 5.48 -5.38
N HIS A 101 -6.63 6.11 -4.21
CA HIS A 101 -6.98 5.47 -2.94
C HIS A 101 -8.46 5.08 -2.91
N ASP A 102 -9.33 5.97 -3.37
CA ASP A 102 -10.79 5.79 -3.28
C ASP A 102 -11.40 5.18 -4.55
N CYS A 103 -10.64 5.07 -5.65
CA CYS A 103 -11.14 4.51 -6.90
C CYS A 103 -11.10 2.97 -6.89
N HIS A 104 -12.23 2.30 -6.65
CA HIS A 104 -12.31 0.82 -6.64
C HIS A 104 -12.56 0.18 -8.02
N GLN A 105 -12.29 0.88 -9.12
CA GLN A 105 -12.36 0.32 -10.49
C GLN A 105 -13.74 -0.25 -10.86
N CYS A 106 -14.82 0.40 -10.43
CA CYS A 106 -16.18 0.03 -10.81
C CYS A 106 -16.56 0.38 -12.26
N PHE A 107 -15.69 1.11 -12.97
CA PHE A 107 -15.84 1.54 -14.35
C PHE A 107 -17.11 2.33 -14.73
N THR A 108 -17.96 2.72 -13.78
CA THR A 108 -19.10 3.63 -13.99
C THR A 108 -18.71 4.91 -14.74
N CYS A 109 -17.52 5.46 -14.46
CA CYS A 109 -17.01 6.63 -15.18
C CYS A 109 -16.70 6.36 -16.66
N LEU A 110 -16.25 5.16 -17.02
CA LEU A 110 -16.03 4.77 -18.41
C LEU A 110 -17.36 4.55 -19.14
N GLU A 111 -18.34 3.93 -18.47
CA GLU A 111 -19.67 3.71 -19.03
C GLU A 111 -20.37 5.04 -19.36
N LEU A 112 -20.31 6.01 -18.46
CA LEU A 112 -20.89 7.34 -18.68
C LEU A 112 -20.14 8.19 -19.72
N ASP A 113 -18.88 7.87 -19.96
CA ASP A 113 -18.02 8.57 -20.91
C ASP A 113 -17.94 7.88 -22.28
N LEU A 114 -18.69 6.80 -22.51
CA LEU A 114 -18.57 5.93 -23.69
C LEU A 114 -18.59 6.71 -25.02
N ASP A 115 -19.50 7.68 -25.17
CA ASP A 115 -19.65 8.47 -26.40
C ASP A 115 -18.61 9.60 -26.55
N ILE A 116 -17.98 10.02 -25.46
CA ILE A 116 -17.05 11.16 -25.42
C ILE A 116 -15.59 10.67 -25.44
N GLY A 117 -15.29 9.61 -24.70
CA GLY A 117 -13.95 9.04 -24.59
C GLY A 117 -12.92 10.02 -24.02
N SER A 118 -13.33 10.82 -23.03
CA SER A 118 -12.50 11.78 -22.31
C SER A 118 -11.80 11.20 -21.06
N VAL A 119 -12.22 10.05 -20.53
CA VAL A 119 -11.55 9.38 -19.40
C VAL A 119 -10.85 8.09 -19.81
N LYS A 120 -9.76 7.76 -19.12
CA LYS A 120 -9.00 6.51 -19.32
C LYS A 120 -8.63 5.83 -18.01
N VAL A 121 -8.81 4.52 -17.94
CA VAL A 121 -8.43 3.70 -16.77
C VAL A 121 -7.55 2.52 -17.21
N PRO A 122 -6.36 2.76 -17.80
CA PRO A 122 -5.46 1.68 -18.18
C PRO A 122 -4.83 1.06 -16.93
N ARG A 123 -4.54 -0.25 -16.96
CA ARG A 123 -3.94 -0.99 -15.84
C ARG A 123 -2.64 -0.32 -15.36
N GLU A 124 -1.77 0.01 -16.29
CA GLU A 124 -0.48 0.69 -16.08
C GLU A 124 -0.58 2.05 -15.38
N SER A 125 -1.76 2.69 -15.33
CA SER A 125 -1.94 3.90 -14.53
C SER A 125 -1.93 3.68 -13.02
N TYR A 126 -2.03 2.42 -12.55
CA TYR A 126 -2.09 2.07 -11.12
C TYR A 126 -0.73 1.65 -10.54
N SER A 127 0.27 1.35 -11.37
CA SER A 127 1.58 0.87 -10.90
C SER A 127 2.55 1.97 -10.51
N ALA A 128 2.36 3.20 -11.02
CA ALA A 128 3.30 4.31 -10.81
C ALA A 128 3.63 4.57 -9.33
N PHE A 129 2.61 4.51 -8.47
CA PHE A 129 2.80 4.69 -7.03
C PHE A 129 3.59 3.54 -6.40
N GLN A 130 3.32 2.30 -6.82
CA GLN A 130 4.01 1.10 -6.34
C GLN A 130 5.47 1.07 -6.78
N GLU A 131 5.75 1.43 -8.03
CA GLU A 131 7.11 1.54 -8.54
C GLU A 131 7.88 2.67 -7.84
N MET A 132 7.25 3.82 -7.60
CA MET A 132 7.87 4.88 -6.80
C MET A 132 8.12 4.45 -5.36
N MET A 133 7.23 3.65 -4.74
CA MET A 133 7.50 3.10 -3.41
C MET A 133 8.72 2.17 -3.43
N ALA A 134 8.84 1.29 -4.43
CA ALA A 134 10.03 0.45 -4.59
C ALA A 134 11.31 1.28 -4.75
N ILE A 135 11.31 2.28 -5.63
CA ILE A 135 12.44 3.21 -5.81
C ILE A 135 12.76 3.96 -4.51
N SER A 136 11.74 4.44 -3.81
CA SER A 136 11.92 5.16 -2.55
C SER A 136 12.51 4.26 -1.47
N THR A 137 12.06 3.00 -1.37
CA THR A 137 12.63 2.04 -0.43
C THR A 137 14.06 1.67 -0.78
N ASP A 138 14.34 1.44 -2.07
CA ASP A 138 15.71 1.22 -2.57
C ASP A 138 16.67 2.33 -2.10
N LYS A 139 16.27 3.60 -2.21
CA LYS A 139 17.09 4.74 -1.75
C LYS A 139 17.26 4.86 -0.24
N VAL A 140 16.31 4.35 0.56
CA VAL A 140 16.53 4.18 2.00
C VAL A 140 17.59 3.10 2.23
N LEU A 141 17.44 1.94 1.60
CA LEU A 141 18.32 0.78 1.83
C LEU A 141 19.75 1.01 1.34
N GLU A 142 19.97 1.89 0.35
CA GLU A 142 21.32 2.32 -0.07
C GLU A 142 22.14 2.98 1.05
N THR A 143 21.49 3.52 2.09
CA THR A 143 22.19 4.20 3.18
C THR A 143 22.62 3.27 4.30
N PHE A 144 22.23 1.99 4.25
CA PHE A 144 22.50 1.02 5.31
C PHE A 144 23.39 -0.13 4.83
N ASN A 145 24.17 -0.69 5.75
CA ASN A 145 24.80 -1.98 5.54
C ASN A 145 23.72 -3.07 5.54
N PRO A 146 23.59 -3.90 4.48
CA PRO A 146 22.59 -4.98 4.42
C PRO A 146 22.61 -5.94 5.63
N ASP A 147 23.78 -6.17 6.24
CA ASP A 147 23.90 -7.04 7.42
C ASP A 147 23.29 -6.44 8.70
N LYS A 148 22.99 -5.13 8.68
CA LYS A 148 22.44 -4.35 9.79
C LYS A 148 21.01 -3.90 9.54
N VAL A 149 20.29 -4.61 8.67
CA VAL A 149 18.87 -4.37 8.42
C VAL A 149 18.05 -5.58 8.83
N PHE A 150 16.94 -5.33 9.53
CA PHE A 150 15.98 -6.36 9.91
C PHE A 150 14.56 -5.82 9.78
N TYR A 151 13.65 -6.66 9.31
CA TYR A 151 12.26 -6.31 9.04
C TYR A 151 11.34 -7.15 9.92
N LEU A 152 10.31 -6.52 10.46
CA LEU A 152 9.23 -7.16 11.20
C LEU A 152 7.88 -6.69 10.65
N ASN A 153 7.08 -7.65 10.19
CA ASN A 153 5.70 -7.42 9.77
C ASN A 153 4.77 -7.93 10.86
N PHE A 154 4.05 -7.02 11.50
CA PHE A 154 2.94 -7.34 12.38
C PHE A 154 1.70 -7.58 11.53
N ALA A 155 1.40 -8.85 11.25
CA ALA A 155 0.21 -9.29 10.55
C ALA A 155 -0.90 -9.60 11.57
N LEU A 156 -1.25 -8.55 12.31
CA LEU A 156 -2.28 -8.53 13.35
C LEU A 156 -3.32 -7.48 12.98
N GLN A 157 -4.55 -7.61 13.44
CA GLN A 157 -5.64 -6.66 13.20
C GLN A 157 -5.70 -6.18 11.76
N ILE A 158 -5.61 -7.10 10.81
CA ILE A 158 -5.43 -6.80 9.39
C ILE A 158 -6.73 -6.19 8.84
N THR A 159 -6.72 -4.88 8.55
CA THR A 159 -7.90 -4.10 8.13
C THR A 159 -7.88 -3.77 6.64
N THR A 160 -9.05 -3.35 6.13
CA THR A 160 -9.24 -2.90 4.73
C THR A 160 -8.27 -1.79 4.33
N PHE A 161 -8.10 -0.76 5.16
CA PHE A 161 -7.16 0.34 4.94
C PHE A 161 -6.07 0.39 6.02
N CYS A 162 -4.95 1.02 5.70
CA CYS A 162 -3.80 1.17 6.60
C CYS A 162 -4.04 2.22 7.67
N ASP A 163 -3.21 2.22 8.70
CA ASP A 163 -3.30 3.18 9.81
C ASP A 163 -3.15 4.64 9.37
N CYS A 164 -2.63 4.86 8.17
CA CYS A 164 -2.55 6.13 7.46
C CYS A 164 -3.88 6.89 7.37
N VAL A 165 -5.03 6.21 7.34
CA VAL A 165 -6.35 6.87 7.29
C VAL A 165 -6.82 7.37 8.66
N GLY A 166 -6.16 6.96 9.75
CA GLY A 166 -6.46 7.44 11.10
C GLY A 166 -7.81 6.98 11.65
N ILE A 167 -8.40 5.91 11.10
CA ILE A 167 -9.69 5.36 11.56
C ILE A 167 -9.55 3.90 12.00
N ALA A 168 -10.18 3.57 13.12
CA ALA A 168 -10.33 2.18 13.57
C ALA A 168 -11.30 1.44 12.64
N GLN A 169 -10.95 0.21 12.28
CA GLN A 169 -11.71 -0.63 11.37
C GLN A 169 -11.76 -2.06 11.92
N PRO A 170 -12.82 -2.83 11.62
CA PRO A 170 -12.84 -4.25 11.94
C PRO A 170 -11.76 -4.99 11.12
N PRO A 171 -11.08 -5.99 11.70
CA PRO A 171 -10.16 -6.82 10.94
C PRO A 171 -10.92 -7.62 9.88
N ILE A 172 -10.41 -7.64 8.65
CA ILE A 172 -10.99 -8.38 7.52
C ILE A 172 -10.24 -9.67 7.22
N ILE A 173 -9.09 -9.91 7.85
CA ILE A 173 -8.35 -11.19 7.88
C ILE A 173 -8.10 -11.52 9.36
N ASN A 174 -8.04 -12.81 9.72
CA ASN A 174 -7.61 -13.17 11.07
C ASN A 174 -6.13 -12.83 11.28
N ASP A 175 -5.73 -12.72 12.54
CA ASP A 175 -4.34 -12.50 12.91
C ASP A 175 -3.49 -13.69 12.47
N ILE A 176 -2.40 -13.40 11.75
CA ILE A 176 -1.41 -14.39 11.33
C ILE A 176 -0.28 -14.47 12.35
N GLY A 177 0.14 -13.32 12.90
CA GLY A 177 1.22 -13.23 13.87
C GLY A 177 2.24 -12.16 13.52
N VAL A 178 3.49 -12.39 13.92
CA VAL A 178 4.62 -11.51 13.63
C VAL A 178 5.63 -12.28 12.80
N LEU A 179 5.97 -11.74 11.63
CA LEU A 179 6.98 -12.28 10.74
C LEU A 179 8.26 -11.46 10.88
N GLY A 180 9.42 -12.10 10.73
CA GLY A 180 10.72 -11.45 10.73
C GLY A 180 11.62 -11.95 9.63
N SER A 181 12.43 -11.06 9.04
CA SER A 181 13.40 -11.41 7.99
C SER A 181 14.53 -10.40 7.91
N LYS A 182 15.66 -10.82 7.32
CA LYS A 182 16.72 -9.90 6.84
C LYS A 182 16.54 -9.50 5.37
N ASP A 183 15.64 -10.15 4.66
CA ASP A 183 15.28 -9.86 3.27
C ASP A 183 13.87 -9.25 3.21
N ILE A 184 13.79 -8.02 2.69
CA ILE A 184 12.54 -7.25 2.59
C ILE A 184 11.56 -7.85 1.58
N ILE A 185 12.06 -8.47 0.50
CA ILE A 185 11.24 -9.11 -0.52
C ILE A 185 10.65 -10.40 0.05
N ALA A 186 11.45 -11.18 0.77
CA ALA A 186 11.01 -12.44 1.37
C ALA A 186 9.91 -12.21 2.43
N ILE A 187 10.09 -11.25 3.36
CA ILE A 187 9.07 -10.99 4.40
C ILE A 187 7.76 -10.46 3.80
N GLU A 188 7.86 -9.60 2.79
CA GLU A 188 6.67 -9.00 2.18
C GLU A 188 5.89 -10.05 1.38
N THR A 189 6.60 -10.87 0.59
CA THR A 189 6.00 -12.00 -0.16
C THR A 189 5.35 -12.99 0.80
N ALA A 190 6.07 -13.43 1.85
CA ALA A 190 5.55 -14.38 2.84
C ALA A 190 4.31 -13.83 3.56
N THR A 191 4.31 -12.53 3.90
CA THR A 191 3.17 -11.88 4.56
C THR A 191 1.95 -11.88 3.64
N LEU A 192 2.11 -11.49 2.37
CA LEU A 192 1.03 -11.48 1.38
C LEU A 192 0.49 -12.89 1.11
N ASP A 193 1.36 -13.89 1.00
CA ASP A 193 0.96 -15.27 0.75
C ASP A 193 0.17 -15.85 1.93
N LEU A 194 0.57 -15.56 3.17
CA LEU A 194 -0.17 -15.97 4.36
C LEU A 194 -1.51 -15.25 4.46
N ILE A 195 -1.59 -13.96 4.11
CA ILE A 195 -2.87 -13.23 4.02
C ILE A 195 -3.78 -13.84 2.96
N LYS A 196 -3.24 -14.16 1.78
CA LYS A 196 -3.97 -14.81 0.69
C LYS A 196 -4.51 -16.17 1.14
N LYS A 197 -3.69 -16.96 1.84
CA LYS A 197 -4.06 -18.27 2.39
C LYS A 197 -5.15 -18.19 3.46
N GLU A 198 -5.09 -17.19 4.34
CA GLU A 198 -6.06 -17.01 5.43
C GLU A 198 -7.45 -16.61 4.90
N GLY A 199 -7.50 -15.72 3.91
CA GLY A 199 -8.73 -15.32 3.25
C GLY A 199 -9.56 -14.26 4.01
N ILE A 200 -10.60 -13.75 3.34
CA ILE A 200 -11.42 -12.62 3.84
C ILE A 200 -12.50 -13.11 4.80
N ILE A 201 -12.65 -12.42 5.93
CA ILE A 201 -13.82 -12.46 6.79
C ILE A 201 -14.91 -11.57 6.18
N GLU A 202 -15.74 -12.14 5.31
CA GLU A 202 -16.71 -11.38 4.49
C GLU A 202 -17.65 -10.49 5.32
N LYS A 203 -18.11 -10.97 6.48
CA LYS A 203 -18.98 -10.21 7.39
C LYS A 203 -18.35 -8.92 7.94
N ASN A 204 -17.02 -8.81 7.89
CA ASN A 204 -16.28 -7.65 8.39
C ASN A 204 -15.93 -6.66 7.27
N ILE A 205 -16.28 -6.96 6.01
CA ILE A 205 -16.08 -6.04 4.89
C ILE A 205 -16.89 -4.76 5.17
N PRO A 206 -16.27 -3.57 5.08
CA PRO A 206 -16.98 -2.32 5.29
C PRO A 206 -18.15 -2.16 4.30
N PRO A 207 -19.35 -1.80 4.76
CA PRO A 207 -20.56 -1.79 3.93
C PRO A 207 -20.54 -0.73 2.82
N PHE A 208 -19.62 0.24 2.88
CA PHE A 208 -19.44 1.23 1.83
C PHE A 208 -18.62 0.70 0.64
N LEU A 209 -17.95 -0.45 0.75
CA LEU A 209 -17.30 -1.12 -0.36
C LEU A 209 -18.34 -1.87 -1.21
N LYS A 210 -18.76 -1.25 -2.31
CA LYS A 210 -19.87 -1.73 -3.15
C LYS A 210 -19.44 -2.73 -4.24
N HIS A 211 -18.15 -2.76 -4.59
CA HIS A 211 -17.61 -3.48 -5.75
C HIS A 211 -16.53 -4.48 -5.32
N VAL A 212 -16.76 -5.20 -4.23
CA VAL A 212 -15.86 -6.25 -3.77
C VAL A 212 -16.06 -7.51 -4.62
N ASN A 213 -14.96 -8.13 -5.04
CA ASN A 213 -15.00 -9.39 -5.78
C ASN A 213 -14.89 -10.61 -4.83
N LEU A 214 -16.01 -11.27 -4.57
CA LEU A 214 -16.09 -12.47 -3.73
C LEU A 214 -16.24 -13.76 -4.54
N ASP A 215 -15.96 -13.76 -5.84
CA ASP A 215 -16.02 -15.00 -6.63
C ASP A 215 -14.90 -15.95 -6.16
N PRO A 216 -15.24 -17.13 -5.60
CA PRO A 216 -14.23 -18.07 -5.11
C PRO A 216 -13.43 -18.74 -6.23
N ASN A 217 -13.87 -18.64 -7.49
CA ASN A 217 -13.18 -19.24 -8.64
C ASN A 217 -12.04 -18.37 -9.18
N GLU A 218 -12.03 -17.08 -8.85
CA GLU A 218 -10.94 -16.19 -9.25
C GLU A 218 -9.78 -16.29 -8.25
N ASP A 219 -8.56 -16.52 -8.72
CA ASP A 219 -7.38 -16.56 -7.85
C ASP A 219 -6.84 -15.15 -7.55
N LEU A 220 -7.60 -14.36 -6.79
CA LEU A 220 -7.24 -13.00 -6.39
C LEU A 220 -6.86 -12.90 -4.92
N HIS A 221 -5.82 -12.10 -4.65
CA HIS A 221 -5.45 -11.72 -3.29
C HIS A 221 -6.59 -10.94 -2.59
N PRO A 222 -6.84 -11.14 -1.29
CA PRO A 222 -7.85 -10.40 -0.52
C PRO A 222 -7.93 -8.89 -0.79
N PHE A 223 -6.78 -8.21 -0.75
CA PHE A 223 -6.73 -6.77 -1.02
C PHE A 223 -7.07 -6.38 -2.47
N THR A 224 -6.75 -7.21 -3.46
CA THR A 224 -7.15 -6.99 -4.86
C THR A 224 -8.68 -7.08 -4.99
N ARG A 225 -9.30 -8.04 -4.30
CA ARG A 225 -10.75 -8.20 -4.25
C ARG A 225 -11.45 -6.98 -3.68
N LEU A 226 -10.86 -6.32 -2.69
CA LEU A 226 -11.43 -5.15 -2.01
C LEU A 226 -11.18 -3.83 -2.75
N HIS A 227 -9.96 -3.63 -3.25
CA HIS A 227 -9.51 -2.32 -3.75
C HIS A 227 -9.60 -2.17 -5.27
N GLY A 228 -9.75 -3.27 -6.01
CA GLY A 228 -9.87 -3.33 -7.46
C GLY A 228 -8.78 -4.17 -8.13
N ALA A 229 -9.12 -4.81 -9.24
CA ALA A 229 -8.28 -5.74 -10.01
C ALA A 229 -6.88 -5.22 -10.41
N TYR A 230 -6.70 -3.91 -10.61
CA TYR A 230 -5.39 -3.34 -10.99
C TYR A 230 -4.54 -2.89 -9.79
N LYS A 231 -5.00 -3.10 -8.55
CA LYS A 231 -4.24 -2.78 -7.34
C LYS A 231 -3.72 -4.05 -6.69
N ASP A 232 -2.92 -4.77 -7.47
CA ASP A 232 -2.27 -6.00 -7.04
C ASP A 232 -1.20 -5.68 -5.98
N PRO A 233 -1.32 -6.22 -4.75
CA PRO A 233 -0.38 -5.92 -3.68
C PRO A 233 1.04 -6.43 -3.94
N TYR A 234 1.23 -7.39 -4.87
CA TYR A 234 2.55 -7.94 -5.21
C TYR A 234 3.38 -7.05 -6.16
N GLU A 235 2.78 -6.07 -6.83
CA GLU A 235 3.49 -5.24 -7.84
C GLU A 235 4.69 -4.51 -7.22
N THR A 236 4.53 -3.95 -6.01
CA THR A 236 5.63 -3.27 -5.30
C THR A 236 6.80 -4.22 -5.02
N VAL A 237 6.50 -5.47 -4.65
CA VAL A 237 7.51 -6.53 -4.41
C VAL A 237 8.28 -6.79 -5.70
N GLY A 238 7.57 -7.00 -6.81
CA GLY A 238 8.18 -7.25 -8.12
C GLY A 238 9.04 -6.08 -8.62
N PHE A 239 8.65 -4.83 -8.37
CA PHE A 239 9.48 -3.67 -8.69
C PHE A 239 10.76 -3.63 -7.83
N LEU A 240 10.66 -3.89 -6.54
CA LEU A 240 11.81 -3.84 -5.63
C LEU A 240 12.77 -5.03 -5.85
N GLU A 241 12.26 -6.20 -6.20
CA GLU A 241 13.07 -7.36 -6.60
C GLU A 241 13.85 -7.08 -7.89
N LYS A 242 13.25 -6.40 -8.89
CA LYS A 242 13.95 -5.94 -10.10
C LYS A 242 15.08 -4.94 -9.82
N LEU A 243 15.01 -4.21 -8.71
CA LEU A 243 16.09 -3.34 -8.23
C LEU A 243 17.19 -4.12 -7.47
N GLY A 244 17.05 -5.43 -7.31
CA GLY A 244 18.06 -6.31 -6.73
C GLY A 244 18.12 -6.29 -5.20
N ARG A 245 17.02 -5.95 -4.51
CA ARG A 245 16.97 -5.80 -3.05
C ARG A 245 16.60 -7.04 -2.25
N GLY A 246 16.42 -8.18 -2.91
CA GLY A 246 16.09 -9.44 -2.25
C GLY A 246 15.54 -10.46 -3.23
N ASN A 247 14.93 -11.52 -2.69
CA ASN A 247 14.29 -12.56 -3.47
C ASN A 247 12.91 -12.94 -2.93
N SER A 248 11.98 -13.26 -3.83
CA SER A 248 10.62 -13.69 -3.52
C SER A 248 10.52 -15.14 -3.03
N ALA A 249 11.56 -15.97 -3.22
CA ALA A 249 11.63 -17.29 -2.61
C ALA A 249 11.97 -17.17 -1.12
N TYR A 250 11.23 -17.89 -0.29
CA TYR A 250 11.41 -17.92 1.15
C TYR A 250 11.12 -19.31 1.72
N GLU A 251 11.62 -19.55 2.92
CA GLU A 251 11.24 -20.68 3.77
C GLU A 251 10.65 -20.13 5.07
N LEU A 252 9.49 -20.66 5.47
CA LEU A 252 8.89 -20.31 6.76
C LEU A 252 9.48 -21.19 7.85
N VAL A 253 10.20 -20.57 8.79
CA VAL A 253 10.69 -21.22 10.01
C VAL A 253 9.84 -20.74 11.18
N GLU A 254 9.05 -21.64 11.76
CA GLU A 254 8.26 -21.34 12.96
C GLU A 254 9.19 -21.29 14.17
N ILE A 255 9.26 -20.12 14.82
CA ILE A 255 10.11 -19.89 16.02
C ILE A 255 9.30 -20.04 17.30
N LEU A 256 8.04 -19.61 17.29
CA LEU A 256 7.11 -19.71 18.41
C LEU A 256 5.73 -20.05 17.86
N SER A 257 5.21 -21.24 18.20
CA SER A 257 3.92 -21.67 17.67
C SER A 257 2.74 -20.99 18.40
N PRO A 258 1.54 -20.97 17.80
CA PRO A 258 0.32 -20.53 18.49
C PRO A 258 0.08 -21.27 19.83
N GLU A 259 0.42 -22.56 19.88
CA GLU A 259 0.22 -23.41 21.06
C GLU A 259 1.20 -23.11 22.19
N GLU A 260 2.42 -22.69 21.83
CA GLU A 260 3.43 -22.21 22.77
C GLU A 260 3.07 -20.83 23.27
N THR A 261 2.79 -19.89 22.36
CA THR A 261 2.45 -18.50 22.68
C THR A 261 1.18 -18.37 23.52
N ALA A 262 0.15 -19.19 23.28
CA ALA A 262 -1.07 -19.23 24.09
C ALA A 262 -0.82 -19.63 25.56
N LYS A 263 0.29 -20.33 25.85
CA LYS A 263 0.68 -20.75 27.20
C LYS A 263 1.76 -19.85 27.81
N MET A 264 2.32 -18.93 27.04
CA MET A 264 3.34 -18.00 27.54
C MET A 264 2.73 -17.12 28.62
N LYS A 265 3.35 -17.11 29.79
CA LYS A 265 2.98 -16.16 30.84
C LYS A 265 3.47 -14.78 30.41
N PRO A 266 2.63 -13.72 30.51
CA PRO A 266 3.11 -12.37 30.28
C PRO A 266 4.31 -12.11 31.20
N THR A 267 5.27 -11.36 30.70
CA THR A 267 6.40 -10.92 31.52
C THR A 267 5.86 -10.28 32.80
N LYS A 268 6.35 -10.72 33.96
CA LYS A 268 6.06 -10.01 35.21
C LYS A 268 6.62 -8.60 35.01
N ARG A 269 5.73 -7.59 35.03
CA ARG A 269 6.05 -6.17 34.77
C ARG A 269 7.46 -5.83 35.24
N VAL A 270 8.35 -5.54 34.31
CA VAL A 270 9.59 -4.83 34.62
C VAL A 270 9.21 -3.36 34.44
N PHE A 271 9.16 -2.62 35.54
CA PHE A 271 9.08 -1.16 35.45
C PHE A 271 10.44 -0.69 34.93
N GLU A 272 10.49 -0.04 33.77
CA GLU A 272 11.55 0.94 33.53
C GLU A 272 11.28 2.09 34.50
N GLY A 273 12.12 2.21 35.52
CA GLY A 273 11.98 3.22 36.56
C GLY A 273 12.25 4.64 36.06
N GLU A 274 12.97 4.78 34.94
CA GLU A 274 13.37 6.05 34.33
C GLU A 274 13.54 5.83 32.81
N PRO A 275 13.36 6.84 31.97
CA PRO A 275 13.62 6.73 30.54
C PRO A 275 15.12 6.51 30.29
N SER A 276 15.47 5.33 29.78
CA SER A 276 16.80 5.01 29.26
C SER A 276 17.04 5.80 27.97
N PHE A 277 17.57 7.03 28.08
CA PHE A 277 18.13 7.71 26.91
C PHE A 277 19.58 7.23 26.74
N PHE A 278 19.82 6.39 25.72
CA PHE A 278 21.13 6.19 25.13
C PHE A 278 21.16 6.88 23.76
#